data_AF-A0A127EXX1-F1
#
_entry.id   AF-A0A127EXX1-F1
#
_cell.length_a   1.000
_cell.length_b   1.000
_cell.length_c   1.000
_cell.angle_alpha   90.00
_cell.angle_beta   90.00
_cell.angle_gamma   90.00
#
_symmetry.space_group_name_H-M   'P 1'
#
loop_
_entity.id
_entity.type
_entity.pdbx_description
1 polymer ?
#
loop_
_entity_poly.entity_id
_entity_poly.type
_entity_poly.pdbx_seq_one_letter_code
_entity_poly.pdbx_strand_id
1 'polypeptide(L)'
;MARTTGRTSPRQRKTMGRVMHEFEHGELRSGRGGKVTNRRQAIAIALKEAGASKYESESENSRNLARTERKEARGETYQQEREGKSHVGARGHRESSRAMGGRNATRRTVRGSKAARSRARNGHNGATKQQLYKKAKARHIPGRSRMTKRQLENALR
;
A
#
# COMPACT_ATOMS: atom_id res chain seq x y z
N MET A 1 -12.01 19.74 -0.70
CA MET A 1 -11.15 18.60 -0.33
C MET A 1 -9.97 19.12 0.45
N ALA A 2 -9.78 18.68 1.71
CA ALA A 2 -8.72 19.20 2.57
C ALA A 2 -7.33 18.81 2.05
N ARG A 3 -6.53 19.78 1.62
CA ARG A 3 -5.10 19.61 1.35
C ARG A 3 -4.40 19.46 2.70
N THR A 4 -4.02 18.24 3.05
CA THR A 4 -3.11 18.00 4.17
C THR A 4 -1.74 18.53 3.78
N THR A 5 -1.31 19.58 4.46
CA THR A 5 -0.01 20.22 4.25
C THR A 5 1.11 19.26 4.67
N GLY A 6 2.04 18.99 3.75
CA GLY A 6 3.43 18.66 4.12
C GLY A 6 3.94 17.22 3.92
N ARG A 7 3.16 16.25 3.43
CA ARG A 7 3.70 14.89 3.19
C ARG A 7 3.37 14.35 1.80
N THR A 8 4.42 14.06 1.03
CA THR A 8 4.33 13.34 -0.24
C THR A 8 3.68 11.97 -0.01
N SER A 9 2.75 11.61 -0.90
CA SER A 9 2.02 10.35 -0.77
C SER A 9 2.96 9.14 -0.92
N PRO A 10 2.62 7.95 -0.39
CA PRO A 10 3.44 6.76 -0.57
C PRO A 10 3.77 6.45 -2.04
N ARG A 11 2.82 6.70 -2.97
CA ARG A 11 3.02 6.53 -4.41
C ARG A 11 4.06 7.50 -4.95
N GLN A 12 3.96 8.77 -4.56
CA GLN A 12 4.91 9.80 -4.96
C GLN A 12 6.32 9.49 -4.42
N ARG A 13 6.43 9.02 -3.17
CA ARG A 13 7.71 8.61 -2.58
C ARG A 13 8.35 7.42 -3.30
N LYS A 14 7.54 6.46 -3.76
CA LYS A 14 8.04 5.32 -4.56
C LYS A 14 8.66 5.80 -5.87
N THR A 15 7.94 6.62 -6.63
CA THR A 15 8.45 7.19 -7.89
C THR A 15 9.69 8.04 -7.67
N MET A 16 9.72 8.87 -6.62
CA MET A 16 10.94 9.63 -6.27
C MET A 16 12.12 8.71 -5.94
N GLY A 17 11.90 7.66 -5.14
CA GLY A 17 12.92 6.68 -4.79
C GLY A 17 13.47 5.97 -6.03
N ARG A 18 12.61 5.58 -6.96
CA ARG A 18 13.01 5.00 -8.25
C ARG A 18 13.90 5.96 -9.03
N VAL A 19 13.44 7.17 -9.31
CA VAL A 19 14.23 8.15 -10.09
C VAL A 19 15.59 8.43 -9.44
N MET A 20 15.63 8.53 -8.11
CA MET A 20 16.88 8.79 -7.39
C MET A 20 17.83 7.59 -7.43
N HIS A 21 17.34 6.36 -7.44
CA HIS A 21 18.17 5.18 -7.58
C HIS A 21 18.67 5.00 -9.02
N GLU A 22 17.88 5.36 -10.04
CA GLU A 22 18.38 5.48 -11.43
C GLU A 22 19.49 6.55 -11.54
N PHE A 23 19.38 7.64 -10.79
CA PHE A 23 20.44 8.65 -10.73
C PHE A 23 21.70 8.13 -10.03
N GLU A 24 21.54 7.40 -8.92
CA GLU A 24 22.65 6.80 -8.16
C GLU A 24 23.47 5.82 -9.01
N HIS A 25 22.80 5.05 -9.87
CA HIS A 25 23.46 4.18 -10.85
C HIS A 25 23.91 4.92 -12.12
N GLY A 26 23.56 6.20 -12.25
CA GLY A 26 23.98 7.03 -13.37
C GLY A 26 23.26 6.67 -14.69
N GLU A 27 22.01 6.26 -14.58
CA GLU A 27 21.18 5.77 -15.68
C GLU A 27 20.07 6.79 -16.01
N LEU A 28 19.77 7.69 -15.08
CA LEU A 28 18.79 8.75 -15.28
C LEU A 28 19.17 9.64 -16.47
N ARG A 29 18.23 9.81 -17.41
CA ARG A 29 18.38 10.65 -18.61
C ARG A 29 17.60 11.94 -18.50
N SER A 30 18.18 13.01 -19.01
CA SER A 30 17.51 14.29 -19.19
C SER A 30 16.60 14.25 -20.41
N GLY A 31 15.63 15.17 -20.49
CA GLY A 31 14.74 15.28 -21.66
C GLY A 31 15.46 15.59 -22.99
N ARG A 32 16.74 16.00 -22.93
CA ARG A 32 17.60 16.24 -24.11
C ARG A 32 18.49 15.03 -24.47
N GLY A 33 18.33 13.89 -23.79
CA GLY A 33 19.08 12.65 -24.07
C GLY A 33 20.39 12.48 -23.31
N GLY A 34 20.95 13.54 -22.72
CA GLY A 34 22.15 13.48 -21.89
C GLY A 34 21.91 12.80 -20.54
N LYS A 35 22.92 12.09 -20.02
CA LYS A 35 22.92 11.53 -18.65
C LYS A 35 22.85 12.65 -17.62
N VAL A 36 22.02 12.46 -16.59
CA VAL A 36 21.91 13.40 -15.48
C VAL A 36 23.06 13.17 -14.53
N THR A 37 23.90 14.19 -14.35
CA THR A 37 25.06 14.15 -13.44
C THR A 37 24.83 14.99 -12.18
N ASN A 38 23.93 15.99 -12.25
CA ASN A 38 23.66 16.88 -11.13
C ASN A 38 22.50 16.36 -10.26
N ARG A 39 22.77 16.16 -8.96
CA ARG A 39 21.76 15.71 -7.98
C ARG A 39 20.56 16.65 -7.90
N ARG A 40 20.75 17.97 -8.03
CA ARG A 40 19.64 18.95 -8.01
C ARG A 40 18.70 18.75 -9.21
N GLN A 41 19.27 18.44 -10.38
CA GLN A 41 18.50 18.13 -11.57
C GLN A 41 17.75 16.81 -11.41
N ALA A 42 18.38 15.79 -10.82
CA ALA A 42 17.72 14.53 -10.50
C ALA A 42 16.52 14.72 -9.55
N ILE A 43 16.67 15.54 -8.50
CA ILE A 43 15.58 15.88 -7.59
C ILE A 43 14.44 16.59 -8.33
N ALA A 44 14.75 17.51 -9.25
CA ALA A 44 13.75 18.21 -10.04
C ALA A 44 12.97 17.23 -10.95
N ILE A 45 13.67 16.30 -11.60
CA ILE A 45 13.04 15.24 -12.41
C ILE A 45 12.17 14.34 -11.52
N ALA A 46 12.67 13.92 -10.36
CA ALA A 46 11.93 13.08 -9.41
C ALA A 46 10.64 13.76 -8.93
N LEU A 47 10.68 15.05 -8.61
CA LEU A 47 9.50 15.81 -8.20
C LEU A 47 8.49 15.95 -9.36
N LYS A 48 8.96 16.16 -10.58
CA LYS A 48 8.11 16.25 -11.77
C LYS A 48 7.46 14.90 -12.10
N GLU A 49 8.23 13.82 -12.12
CA GLU A 49 7.74 12.47 -12.40
C GLU A 49 6.76 11.97 -11.34
N ALA A 50 6.98 12.33 -10.07
CA ALA A 50 6.09 12.00 -8.96
C ALA A 50 4.86 12.93 -8.88
N GLY A 51 4.71 13.93 -9.75
CA GLY A 51 3.59 14.88 -9.67
C GLY A 51 3.55 15.65 -8.35
N ALA A 52 4.71 16.01 -7.83
CA ALA A 52 4.88 16.76 -6.59
C ALA A 52 5.60 18.10 -6.81
N SER A 53 5.73 18.52 -8.08
CA SER A 53 6.35 19.79 -8.42
C SER A 53 5.44 20.95 -7.99
N LYS A 54 6.01 21.91 -7.27
CA LYS A 54 5.30 23.16 -6.92
C LYS A 54 5.13 24.11 -8.10
N TYR A 55 5.85 23.88 -9.19
CA TYR A 55 5.87 24.75 -10.37
C TYR A 55 4.87 24.30 -11.45
N GLU A 56 4.29 23.12 -11.30
CA GLU A 56 3.33 22.54 -12.25
C GLU A 56 1.92 22.62 -11.65
N SER A 57 0.89 22.74 -12.48
CA SER A 57 -0.50 22.71 -12.01
C SER A 57 -0.88 21.34 -11.42
N GLU A 58 -1.93 21.28 -10.58
CA GLU A 58 -2.42 20.00 -10.03
C GLU A 58 -2.83 19.01 -11.16
N SER A 59 -3.38 19.53 -12.26
CA SER A 59 -3.71 18.74 -13.46
C SER A 59 -2.46 18.18 -14.15
N GLU A 60 -1.40 18.98 -14.29
CA GLU A 60 -0.14 18.50 -14.89
C GLU A 60 0.57 17.51 -13.99
N ASN A 61 0.61 17.77 -12.69
CA ASN A 61 1.17 16.86 -11.70
C ASN A 61 0.46 15.50 -11.71
N SER A 62 -0.88 15.47 -11.75
CA SER A 62 -1.63 14.21 -11.85
C SER A 62 -1.39 13.48 -13.18
N ARG A 63 -1.30 14.22 -14.30
CA ARG A 63 -0.95 13.66 -15.62
C ARG A 63 0.47 13.08 -15.64
N ASN A 64 1.44 13.78 -15.07
CA ASN A 64 2.83 13.34 -15.00
C ASN A 64 2.94 12.06 -14.16
N LEU A 65 2.35 12.04 -12.96
CA LEU A 65 2.34 10.84 -12.11
C LEU A 65 1.69 9.65 -12.83
N ALA A 66 0.52 9.83 -13.45
CA ALA A 66 -0.16 8.76 -14.18
C ALA A 66 0.64 8.24 -15.37
N ARG A 67 1.33 9.14 -16.10
CA ARG A 67 2.24 8.77 -17.20
C ARG A 67 3.42 7.95 -16.67
N THR A 68 4.03 8.38 -15.57
CA THR A 68 5.15 7.69 -14.94
C THR A 68 4.75 6.30 -14.45
N GLU A 69 3.64 6.18 -13.73
CA GLU A 69 3.14 4.89 -13.25
C GLU A 69 2.79 3.93 -14.40
N ARG A 70 2.29 4.46 -15.52
CA ARG A 70 2.04 3.65 -16.72
C ARG A 70 3.34 3.10 -17.32
N LYS A 71 4.41 3.90 -17.37
CA LYS A 71 5.74 3.43 -17.82
C LYS A 71 6.30 2.38 -16.86
N GLU A 72 6.22 2.64 -15.56
CA GLU A 72 6.63 1.71 -14.51
C GLU A 72 5.88 0.37 -14.65
N ALA A 73 4.57 0.40 -14.82
CA ALA A 73 3.75 -0.81 -14.98
C ALA A 73 4.09 -1.60 -16.26
N ARG A 74 4.65 -0.96 -17.29
CA ARG A 74 5.11 -1.63 -18.51
C ARG A 74 6.52 -2.19 -18.39
N GLY A 75 7.27 -1.81 -17.36
CA GLY A 75 8.68 -2.16 -17.22
C GLY A 75 9.60 -1.37 -18.14
N GLU A 76 9.18 -0.17 -18.55
CA GLU A 76 9.97 0.74 -19.40
C GLU A 76 10.93 1.61 -18.57
N THR A 77 11.25 1.22 -17.34
CA THR A 77 12.16 1.94 -16.44
C THR A 77 13.45 1.16 -16.28
N TYR A 78 14.60 1.83 -16.32
CA TYR A 78 15.91 1.19 -16.38
C TYR A 78 16.17 0.22 -15.22
N GLN A 79 15.68 0.52 -14.00
CA GLN A 79 15.76 -0.41 -12.87
C GLN A 79 15.18 -1.79 -13.18
N GLN A 80 14.04 -1.82 -13.87
CA GLN A 80 13.37 -3.08 -14.23
C GLN A 80 14.08 -3.82 -15.37
N GLU A 81 14.86 -3.11 -16.19
CA GLU A 81 15.70 -3.74 -17.22
C GLU A 81 16.93 -4.41 -16.60
N ARG A 82 17.55 -3.80 -15.58
CA ARG A 82 18.75 -4.35 -14.90
C ARG A 82 18.43 -5.41 -13.86
N GLU A 83 17.44 -5.17 -13.01
CA GLU A 83 17.03 -6.10 -11.96
C GLU A 83 16.20 -7.28 -12.51
N GLY A 84 15.91 -7.24 -13.81
CA GLY A 84 15.02 -8.16 -14.50
C GLY A 84 13.55 -7.80 -14.25
N LYS A 85 12.71 -8.08 -15.26
CA LYS A 85 11.24 -7.88 -15.23
C LYS A 85 10.52 -8.74 -14.17
N SER A 86 11.27 -9.45 -13.32
CA SER A 86 10.82 -10.17 -12.14
C SER A 86 10.88 -9.35 -10.84
N HIS A 87 11.41 -8.12 -10.87
CA HIS A 87 11.51 -7.28 -9.67
C HIS A 87 10.14 -6.82 -9.15
N VAL A 88 10.08 -6.53 -7.84
CA VAL A 88 8.88 -6.11 -7.12
C VAL A 88 8.27 -4.86 -7.78
N GLY A 89 7.10 -4.99 -8.39
CA GLY A 89 6.42 -3.90 -9.12
C GLY A 89 6.40 -4.05 -10.65
N ALA A 90 7.09 -5.04 -11.22
CA ALA A 90 7.02 -5.35 -12.64
C ALA A 90 5.68 -6.02 -13.04
N ARG A 91 5.32 -5.88 -14.32
CA ARG A 91 4.02 -6.29 -14.91
C ARG A 91 3.66 -7.74 -14.53
N GLY A 92 2.63 -7.92 -13.71
CA GLY A 92 2.17 -9.24 -13.22
C GLY A 92 2.50 -9.54 -11.75
N HIS A 93 3.43 -8.80 -11.15
CA HIS A 93 3.76 -8.89 -9.72
C HIS A 93 3.37 -7.60 -8.98
N ARG A 94 2.10 -7.55 -8.56
CA ARG A 94 1.55 -6.44 -7.77
C ARG A 94 2.26 -6.34 -6.42
N GLU A 95 2.78 -5.15 -6.12
CA GLU A 95 3.39 -4.81 -4.84
C GLU A 95 2.45 -5.07 -3.65
N SER A 96 2.75 -6.11 -2.89
CA SER A 96 2.64 -6.00 -1.44
C SER A 96 4.06 -6.12 -0.89
N SER A 97 4.72 -4.98 -0.65
CA SER A 97 5.84 -5.02 0.28
C SER A 97 5.34 -5.59 1.60
N ARG A 98 6.18 -6.31 2.36
CA ARG A 98 5.79 -6.90 3.65
C ARG A 98 5.19 -5.86 4.64
N ALA A 99 5.41 -4.57 4.39
CA ALA A 99 4.87 -3.43 5.13
C ALA A 99 3.54 -2.86 4.57
N MET A 100 3.23 -3.02 3.27
CA MET A 100 2.06 -2.41 2.63
C MET A 100 0.88 -3.38 2.55
N GLY A 101 0.33 -3.73 3.72
CA GLY A 101 -1.02 -4.29 3.83
C GLY A 101 -2.07 -3.22 3.50
N GLY A 102 -2.20 -2.86 2.23
CA GLY A 102 -3.30 -2.02 1.76
C GLY A 102 -4.62 -2.80 1.74
N ARG A 103 -5.75 -2.09 1.80
CA ARG A 103 -7.12 -2.68 1.73
C ARG A 103 -7.38 -3.55 0.48
N ASN A 104 -6.49 -3.50 -0.52
CA ASN A 104 -6.55 -4.26 -1.78
C ASN A 104 -5.46 -5.36 -1.90
N ALA A 105 -4.83 -5.77 -0.79
CA ALA A 105 -3.87 -6.87 -0.81
C ALA A 105 -4.59 -8.23 -0.89
N THR A 106 -4.40 -8.97 -1.98
CA THR A 106 -4.98 -10.31 -2.17
C THR A 106 -4.32 -11.37 -1.29
N ARG A 107 -3.11 -11.11 -0.76
CA ARG A 107 -2.40 -11.99 0.20
C ARG A 107 -2.08 -11.24 1.49
N ARG A 108 -2.38 -11.85 2.63
CA ARG A 108 -2.03 -11.31 3.96
C ARG A 108 -0.51 -11.32 4.13
N THR A 109 0.06 -10.26 4.70
CA THR A 109 1.48 -10.21 5.09
C THR A 109 1.82 -11.32 6.08
N VAL A 110 3.09 -11.70 6.25
CA VAL A 110 3.49 -12.74 7.24
C VAL A 110 3.03 -12.38 8.66
N ARG A 111 3.08 -11.10 9.02
CA ARG A 111 2.52 -10.60 10.30
C ARG A 111 1.00 -10.70 10.32
N GLY A 112 0.32 -10.32 9.24
CA GLY A 112 -1.14 -10.42 9.10
C GLY A 112 -1.64 -11.86 9.07
N SER A 113 -0.88 -12.79 8.50
CA SER A 113 -1.18 -14.22 8.48
C SER A 113 -0.91 -14.85 9.84
N LYS A 114 0.17 -14.46 10.55
CA LYS A 114 0.43 -14.86 11.94
C LYS A 114 -0.65 -14.33 12.90
N ALA A 115 -1.06 -13.07 12.75
CA ALA A 115 -2.15 -12.49 13.52
C ALA A 115 -3.50 -13.16 13.20
N ALA A 116 -3.80 -13.45 11.94
CA ALA A 116 -5.00 -14.16 11.54
C ALA A 116 -5.02 -15.61 12.07
N ARG A 117 -3.88 -16.31 12.00
CA ARG A 117 -3.70 -17.64 12.58
C ARG A 117 -3.82 -17.63 14.10
N SER A 118 -3.26 -16.62 14.78
CA SER A 118 -3.42 -16.42 16.22
C SER A 118 -4.89 -16.18 16.60
N ARG A 119 -5.61 -15.36 15.84
CA ARG A 119 -7.06 -15.17 16.04
C ARG A 119 -7.87 -16.44 15.77
N ALA A 120 -7.50 -17.22 14.76
CA ALA A 120 -8.14 -18.51 14.47
C ALA A 120 -7.86 -19.55 15.58
N ARG A 121 -6.63 -19.62 16.08
CA ARG A 121 -6.24 -20.50 17.20
C ARG A 121 -6.90 -20.07 18.52
N ASN A 122 -6.93 -18.78 18.84
CA ASN A 122 -7.65 -18.28 20.02
C ASN A 122 -9.18 -18.35 19.88
N GLY A 123 -9.68 -18.53 18.66
CA GLY A 123 -11.09 -18.83 18.39
C GLY A 123 -11.50 -20.28 18.68
N HIS A 124 -10.53 -21.19 18.90
CA HIS A 124 -10.80 -22.60 19.18
C HIS A 124 -11.18 -22.89 20.64
N ASN A 125 -10.98 -21.94 21.57
CA ASN A 125 -11.29 -22.13 23.00
C ASN A 125 -12.67 -21.59 23.42
N GLY A 126 -13.57 -21.27 22.49
CA GLY A 126 -14.97 -20.95 22.80
C GLY A 126 -15.70 -20.18 21.71
N ALA A 127 -17.03 -20.34 21.67
CA ALA A 127 -17.91 -19.66 20.71
C ALA A 127 -17.70 -18.14 20.70
N THR A 128 -17.72 -17.51 19.53
CA THR A 128 -17.55 -16.05 19.42
C THR A 128 -18.74 -15.31 20.05
N LYS A 129 -18.55 -14.06 20.52
CA LYS A 129 -19.65 -13.23 21.06
C LYS A 129 -20.84 -13.15 20.09
N GLN A 130 -20.57 -13.13 18.79
CA GLN A 130 -21.60 -13.11 17.75
C GLN A 130 -22.36 -14.44 17.66
N GLN A 131 -21.67 -15.57 17.74
CA GLN A 131 -22.32 -16.90 17.77
C GLN A 131 -23.18 -17.07 19.03
N LEU A 132 -22.68 -16.62 20.19
CA LEU A 132 -23.41 -16.61 21.44
C LEU A 132 -24.62 -15.66 21.38
N TYR A 133 -24.46 -14.47 20.79
CA TYR A 133 -25.57 -13.55 20.55
C TYR A 133 -26.66 -14.17 19.66
N LYS A 134 -26.28 -14.87 18.57
CA LYS A 134 -27.23 -15.58 17.69
C LYS A 134 -28.00 -16.66 18.44
N LYS A 135 -27.31 -17.48 19.24
CA LYS A 135 -27.94 -18.50 20.10
C LYS A 135 -28.87 -17.88 21.15
N ALA A 136 -28.44 -16.80 21.81
CA ALA A 136 -29.24 -16.08 22.80
C ALA A 136 -30.47 -15.41 22.16
N LYS A 137 -30.35 -14.93 20.93
CA LYS A 137 -31.49 -14.43 20.13
C LYS A 137 -32.48 -15.54 19.82
N ALA A 138 -32.00 -16.72 19.39
CA ALA A 138 -32.86 -17.88 19.13
C ALA A 138 -33.61 -18.37 20.39
N ARG A 139 -32.98 -18.26 21.57
CA ARG A 139 -33.58 -18.59 22.87
C ARG A 139 -34.35 -17.42 23.53
N HIS A 140 -34.53 -16.29 22.83
CA HIS A 140 -35.26 -15.12 23.31
C HIS A 140 -34.76 -14.55 24.66
N ILE A 141 -33.46 -14.63 24.92
CA ILE A 141 -32.88 -14.13 26.18
C ILE A 141 -33.03 -12.59 26.26
N PRO A 142 -33.70 -12.04 27.28
CA PRO A 142 -33.83 -10.60 27.46
C PRO A 142 -32.48 -9.97 27.78
N GLY A 143 -32.25 -8.72 27.37
CA GLY A 143 -30.98 -8.02 27.65
C GLY A 143 -29.74 -8.55 26.89
N ARG A 144 -29.89 -9.58 26.04
CA ARG A 144 -28.82 -10.20 25.22
C ARG A 144 -27.92 -9.22 24.45
N SER A 145 -28.43 -8.07 24.04
CA SER A 145 -27.68 -7.03 23.31
C SER A 145 -26.70 -6.27 24.20
N ARG A 146 -26.96 -6.20 25.50
CA ARG A 146 -26.10 -5.56 26.51
C ARG A 146 -25.11 -6.53 27.16
N MET A 147 -25.30 -7.83 26.97
CA MET A 147 -24.45 -8.85 27.58
C MET A 147 -23.05 -8.92 26.93
N THR A 148 -22.03 -9.10 27.77
CA THR A 148 -20.66 -9.44 27.38
C THR A 148 -20.57 -10.89 26.89
N LYS A 149 -19.45 -11.26 26.25
CA LYS A 149 -19.23 -12.65 25.77
C LYS A 149 -19.45 -13.67 26.88
N ARG A 150 -18.86 -13.44 28.04
CA ARG A 150 -18.95 -14.32 29.22
C ARG A 150 -20.37 -14.37 29.79
N GLN A 151 -21.08 -13.24 29.82
CA GLN A 151 -22.49 -13.22 30.23
C GLN A 151 -23.39 -14.00 29.27
N LEU A 152 -23.13 -13.92 27.95
CA LEU A 152 -23.83 -14.72 26.97
C LEU A 152 -23.48 -16.22 27.06
N GLU A 153 -22.24 -16.58 27.40
CA GLU A 153 -21.85 -17.97 27.68
C GLU A 153 -22.60 -18.52 28.89
N ASN A 154 -22.63 -17.78 30.00
CA ASN A 154 -23.35 -18.18 31.21
C ASN A 154 -24.86 -18.27 31.00
N ALA A 155 -25.45 -17.35 30.23
CA ALA A 155 -26.88 -17.35 29.94
C ALA A 155 -27.32 -18.45 28.94
N LEU A 156 -26.35 -19.08 28.25
CA LEU A 156 -26.59 -20.16 27.29
C LEU A 156 -26.22 -21.54 27.80
N ARG A 157 -25.50 -21.59 28.92
CA ARG A 157 -25.25 -22.82 29.67
C ARG A 157 -26.56 -23.32 30.26
#